data_AF-A0A3M2BRV2-F1
#
_entry.id   AF-A0A3M2BRV2-F1
#
_cell.length_a   1.000
_cell.length_b   1.000
_cell.length_c   1.000
_cell.angle_alpha   90.00
_cell.angle_beta   90.00
_cell.angle_gamma   90.00
#
_symmetry.space_group_name_H-M   'P 1'
#
loop_
_entity.id
_entity.type
_entity.pdbx_description
1 polymer ?
#
loop_
_entity_poly.entity_id
_entity_poly.type
_entity_poly.pdbx_seq_one_letter_code
_entity_poly.pdbx_strand_id
1 'polypeptide(L)'
;MTTLILVVGGAVSLSFLCSILEAVLLSISYSYVSLMRDRGGRAGEWLHRMQERIDEPIAAILTLNTIANTLGATFGGALALRVLGNEWIAVFSGGLTLTILLVSEIVPKTLGATYWQQLARPATYVLMVLVFVMKPLLVPLRAFARLITPTSERPSTVTREELEVLAHMGWHAGTIDEDEFQVVRNVIRLDE
;
A
#
# COMPACT_ATOMS: atom_id res chain seq x y z
N MET A 1 11.70 -27.40 -17.79
CA MET A 1 10.40 -27.08 -17.14
C MET A 1 10.54 -26.71 -15.67
N THR A 2 11.20 -27.50 -14.82
CA THR A 2 11.38 -27.23 -13.38
C THR A 2 11.87 -25.82 -13.05
N THR A 3 12.92 -25.35 -13.73
CA THR A 3 13.46 -23.98 -13.57
C THR A 3 12.47 -22.87 -13.90
N LEU A 4 11.67 -23.04 -14.95
CA LEU A 4 10.61 -22.09 -15.34
C LEU A 4 9.56 -21.98 -14.23
N ILE A 5 9.10 -23.12 -13.69
CA ILE A 5 8.10 -23.17 -12.61
C ILE A 5 8.64 -22.52 -11.34
N LEU A 6 9.90 -22.77 -10.97
CA LEU A 6 10.53 -22.16 -9.79
C LEU A 6 10.67 -20.63 -9.93
N VAL A 7 11.09 -20.13 -11.10
CA VAL A 7 11.24 -18.69 -11.34
C VAL A 7 9.89 -17.97 -11.35
N VAL A 8 8.91 -18.50 -12.10
CA VAL A 8 7.57 -17.90 -12.20
C VAL A 8 6.82 -18.01 -10.87
N GLY A 9 6.83 -19.19 -10.24
CA GLY A 9 6.18 -19.42 -8.96
C GLY A 9 6.80 -18.60 -7.82
N GLY A 10 8.13 -18.43 -7.83
CA GLY A 10 8.83 -17.57 -6.86
C GLY A 10 8.47 -16.09 -7.04
N ALA A 11 8.45 -15.59 -8.27
CA ALA A 11 8.04 -14.22 -8.58
C ALA A 11 6.57 -13.94 -8.18
N VAL A 12 5.65 -14.82 -8.58
CA VAL A 12 4.22 -14.77 -8.21
C VAL A 12 4.04 -14.82 -6.70
N SER A 13 4.75 -15.71 -5.99
CA SER A 13 4.65 -15.83 -4.53
C SER A 13 5.18 -14.59 -3.80
N LEU A 14 6.23 -13.95 -4.33
CA LEU A 14 6.78 -12.71 -3.78
C LEU A 14 5.85 -11.52 -4.03
N SER A 15 5.29 -11.41 -5.23
CA SER A 15 4.27 -10.40 -5.57
C SER A 15 3.00 -10.57 -4.74
N PHE A 16 2.51 -11.80 -4.59
CA PHE A 16 1.39 -12.16 -3.71
C PHE A 16 1.60 -11.66 -2.27
N LEU A 17 2.79 -11.91 -1.70
CA LEU A 17 3.14 -11.42 -0.37
C LEU A 17 3.12 -9.90 -0.31
N CYS A 18 3.75 -9.21 -1.28
CA CYS A 18 3.73 -7.75 -1.35
C CYS A 18 2.29 -7.20 -1.39
N SER A 19 1.43 -7.76 -2.23
CA SER A 19 0.01 -7.37 -2.35
C SER A 19 -0.81 -7.59 -1.08
N ILE A 20 -0.53 -8.64 -0.28
CA ILE A 20 -1.12 -8.78 1.06
C ILE A 20 -0.62 -7.67 1.98
N LEU A 21 0.70 -7.45 2.04
CA LEU A 21 1.28 -6.44 2.95
C LEU A 21 0.78 -5.03 2.65
N GLU A 22 0.63 -4.69 1.37
CA GLU A 22 0.03 -3.44 0.88
C GLU A 22 -1.41 -3.28 1.40
N ALA A 23 -2.28 -4.25 1.10
CA ALA A 23 -3.69 -4.17 1.48
C ALA A 23 -3.91 -4.20 3.00
N VAL A 24 -3.12 -4.99 3.74
CA VAL A 24 -3.15 -5.01 5.21
C VAL A 24 -2.74 -3.65 5.77
N LEU A 25 -1.62 -3.07 5.30
CA LEU A 25 -1.13 -1.78 5.78
C LEU A 25 -2.12 -0.64 5.51
N LEU A 26 -2.75 -0.63 4.33
CA LEU A 26 -3.74 0.38 3.93
C LEU A 26 -5.10 0.23 4.65
N SER A 27 -5.45 -0.98 5.11
CA SER A 27 -6.75 -1.26 5.75
C SER A 27 -6.75 -1.09 7.27
N ILE A 28 -5.59 -1.00 7.91
CA ILE A 28 -5.48 -0.88 9.37
C ILE A 28 -5.81 0.54 9.84
N SER A 29 -6.76 0.68 10.76
CA SER A 29 -7.08 1.97 11.40
C SER A 29 -6.05 2.41 12.44
N TYR A 30 -5.85 3.72 12.58
CA TYR A 30 -5.03 4.31 13.65
C TYR A 30 -5.47 3.85 15.05
N SER A 31 -6.78 3.74 15.31
CA SER A 31 -7.33 3.28 16.59
C SER A 31 -6.92 1.86 16.94
N TYR A 32 -6.86 0.95 15.95
CA TYR A 32 -6.37 -0.41 16.17
C TYR A 32 -4.88 -0.45 16.48
N VAL A 33 -4.08 0.40 15.83
CA VAL A 33 -2.63 0.47 16.08
C VAL A 33 -2.32 1.00 17.47
N SER A 34 -3.01 2.05 17.92
CA SER A 34 -2.92 2.54 19.31
C SER A 34 -3.26 1.41 20.30
N LEU A 35 -4.37 0.70 20.11
CA LEU A 35 -4.73 -0.45 20.94
C LEU A 35 -3.66 -1.57 20.91
N MET A 36 -3.00 -1.81 19.77
CA MET A 36 -1.94 -2.81 19.66
C MET A 36 -0.63 -2.35 20.33
N ARG A 37 -0.34 -1.05 20.36
CA ARG A 37 0.78 -0.42 21.05
C ARG A 37 0.57 -0.45 22.57
N ASP A 38 -0.60 -0.03 23.03
CA ASP A 38 -0.94 0.07 24.46
C ASP A 38 -1.02 -1.31 25.13
N ARG A 39 -1.28 -2.37 24.36
CA ARG A 39 -1.13 -3.79 24.77
C ARG A 39 0.34 -4.26 24.89
N GLY A 40 1.32 -3.35 24.92
CA GLY A 40 2.74 -3.64 25.18
C GLY A 40 3.48 -4.40 24.07
N GLY A 41 2.91 -4.50 22.87
CA GLY A 41 3.51 -5.26 21.78
C GLY A 41 4.50 -4.45 20.97
N ARG A 42 5.75 -4.91 20.81
CA ARG A 42 6.75 -4.31 19.90
C ARG A 42 6.20 -4.08 18.48
N ALA A 43 5.36 -4.99 17.97
CA ALA A 43 4.69 -4.79 16.69
C ALA A 43 3.83 -3.51 16.66
N GLY A 44 3.14 -3.15 17.75
CA GLY A 44 2.35 -1.92 17.82
C GLY A 44 3.19 -0.66 17.61
N GLU A 45 4.35 -0.57 18.27
CA GLU A 45 5.28 0.56 18.10
C GLU A 45 5.87 0.67 16.69
N TRP A 46 6.15 -0.46 16.04
CA TRP A 46 6.69 -0.49 14.68
C TRP A 46 5.62 -0.12 13.65
N LEU A 47 4.41 -0.67 13.79
CA LEU A 47 3.29 -0.36 12.91
C LEU A 47 2.84 1.10 13.05
N HIS A 48 2.89 1.66 14.26
CA HIS A 48 2.63 3.08 14.52
C HIS A 48 3.60 3.98 13.76
N ARG A 49 4.91 3.73 13.88
CA ARG A 49 5.96 4.46 13.12
C ARG A 49 5.84 4.25 11.61
N MET A 50 5.32 3.11 11.16
CA MET A 50 5.02 2.87 9.74
C MET A 50 3.82 3.68 9.26
N GLN A 51 2.77 3.87 10.08
CA GLN A 51 1.64 4.74 9.73
C GLN A 51 2.02 6.23 9.71
N GLU A 52 2.81 6.71 10.68
CA GLU A 52 3.33 8.09 10.70
C GLU A 52 4.12 8.46 9.43
N ARG A 53 4.71 7.46 8.75
CA ARG A 53 5.55 7.63 7.56
C ARG A 53 5.19 6.63 6.48
N ILE A 54 3.90 6.53 6.16
CA ILE A 54 3.33 5.46 5.32
C ILE A 54 3.98 5.36 3.92
N ASP A 55 4.54 6.46 3.42
CA ASP A 55 5.33 6.50 2.19
C ASP A 55 6.55 5.55 2.20
N GLU A 56 7.16 5.28 3.36
CA GLU A 56 8.32 4.37 3.48
C GLU A 56 7.97 2.90 3.22
N PRO A 57 7.06 2.26 3.98
CA PRO A 57 6.65 0.89 3.71
C PRO A 57 5.92 0.76 2.37
N ILE A 58 5.05 1.70 1.97
CA ILE A 58 4.36 1.60 0.66
C ILE A 58 5.38 1.61 -0.48
N ALA A 59 6.36 2.52 -0.48
CA ALA A 59 7.39 2.53 -1.51
C ALA A 59 8.24 1.25 -1.50
N ALA A 60 8.54 0.68 -0.32
CA ALA A 60 9.25 -0.59 -0.19
C ALA A 60 8.47 -1.76 -0.84
N ILE A 61 7.18 -1.87 -0.52
CA ILE A 61 6.29 -2.93 -1.02
C ILE A 61 6.11 -2.79 -2.53
N LEU A 62 5.77 -1.60 -3.02
CA LEU A 62 5.52 -1.34 -4.44
C LEU A 62 6.78 -1.60 -5.26
N THR A 63 7.94 -1.12 -4.81
CA THR A 63 9.23 -1.35 -5.49
C THR A 63 9.54 -2.85 -5.59
N LEU A 64 9.38 -3.60 -4.49
CA LEU A 64 9.63 -5.05 -4.53
C LEU A 64 8.61 -5.80 -5.40
N ASN A 65 7.34 -5.37 -5.40
CA ASN A 65 6.30 -5.94 -6.24
C ASN A 65 6.61 -5.73 -7.74
N THR A 66 6.99 -4.51 -8.14
CA THR A 66 7.45 -4.21 -9.50
C THR A 66 8.67 -5.05 -9.87
N ILE A 67 9.69 -5.14 -9.01
CA ILE A 67 10.86 -5.99 -9.25
C ILE A 67 10.46 -7.46 -9.45
N ALA A 68 9.60 -8.01 -8.58
CA ALA A 68 9.13 -9.39 -8.68
C ALA A 68 8.41 -9.65 -10.00
N ASN A 69 7.47 -8.78 -10.39
CA ASN A 69 6.68 -8.93 -11.61
C ASN A 69 7.52 -8.72 -12.87
N THR A 70 8.40 -7.70 -12.91
CA THR A 70 9.29 -7.47 -14.05
C THR A 70 10.30 -8.62 -14.21
N LEU A 71 11.01 -9.02 -13.16
CA LEU A 71 11.96 -10.12 -13.25
C LEU A 71 11.26 -11.46 -13.54
N GLY A 72 10.08 -11.70 -12.96
CA GLY A 72 9.24 -12.86 -13.25
C GLY A 72 8.81 -12.94 -14.71
N ALA A 73 8.36 -11.83 -15.30
CA ALA A 73 8.00 -11.74 -16.71
C ALA A 73 9.23 -11.88 -17.64
N THR A 74 10.34 -11.17 -17.34
CA THR A 74 11.56 -11.21 -18.16
C THR A 74 12.23 -12.58 -18.14
N PHE A 75 12.54 -13.13 -16.95
CA PHE A 75 13.18 -14.44 -16.86
C PHE A 75 12.21 -15.58 -17.18
N GLY A 76 10.94 -15.46 -16.77
CA GLY A 76 9.89 -16.43 -17.12
C GLY A 76 9.68 -16.51 -18.64
N GLY A 77 9.56 -15.37 -19.33
CA GLY A 77 9.45 -15.31 -20.79
C GLY A 77 10.68 -15.86 -21.52
N ALA A 78 11.90 -15.51 -21.06
CA ALA A 78 13.14 -16.01 -21.64
C ALA A 78 13.30 -17.54 -21.45
N LEU A 79 12.89 -18.07 -20.30
CA LEU A 79 12.86 -19.52 -20.04
C LEU A 79 11.73 -20.23 -20.81
N ALA A 80 10.57 -19.60 -20.96
CA ALA A 80 9.45 -20.11 -21.73
C ALA A 80 9.82 -20.27 -23.21
N LEU A 81 10.44 -19.27 -23.85
CA LEU A 81 10.98 -19.37 -25.21
C LEU A 81 11.90 -20.60 -25.38
N ARG A 82 12.79 -20.85 -24.42
CA ARG A 82 13.74 -22.00 -24.49
C ARG A 82 13.09 -23.36 -24.25
N VAL A 83 11.98 -23.43 -23.51
CA VAL A 83 11.40 -24.69 -23.03
C VAL A 83 10.11 -25.08 -23.76
N LEU A 84 9.30 -24.10 -24.15
CA LEU A 84 8.02 -24.26 -24.85
C LEU A 84 8.15 -23.96 -26.36
N GLY A 85 9.21 -23.28 -26.78
CA GLY A 85 9.40 -22.84 -28.17
C GLY A 85 8.68 -21.54 -28.51
N ASN A 86 8.97 -21.00 -29.69
CA ASN A 86 8.54 -19.65 -30.08
C ASN A 86 7.01 -19.50 -30.21
N GLU A 87 6.33 -20.52 -30.74
CA GLU A 87 4.88 -20.49 -31.01
C GLU A 87 4.04 -20.30 -29.74
N TRP A 88 4.54 -20.77 -28.59
CA TRP A 88 3.84 -20.71 -27.31
C TRP A 88 4.11 -19.46 -26.49
N ILE A 89 5.05 -18.58 -26.89
CA ILE A 89 5.41 -17.38 -26.12
C ILE A 89 4.23 -16.44 -25.93
N ALA A 90 3.45 -16.19 -26.99
CA ALA A 90 2.31 -15.28 -26.94
C ALA A 90 1.25 -15.75 -25.93
N VAL A 91 0.90 -17.06 -25.99
CA VAL A 91 -0.03 -17.71 -25.06
C VAL A 91 0.53 -17.71 -23.64
N PHE A 92 1.81 -18.04 -23.46
CA PHE A 92 2.48 -18.02 -22.16
C PHE A 92 2.49 -16.61 -21.55
N SER A 93 2.83 -15.58 -22.32
CA SER A 93 2.91 -14.19 -21.84
C SER A 93 1.54 -13.65 -21.43
N GLY A 94 0.49 -13.91 -22.23
CA GLY A 94 -0.89 -13.57 -21.86
C GLY A 94 -1.36 -14.32 -20.61
N GLY A 95 -1.11 -15.63 -20.54
CA GLY A 95 -1.45 -16.45 -19.37
C GLY A 95 -0.69 -16.03 -18.10
N LEU A 96 0.59 -15.69 -18.21
CA LEU A 96 1.40 -15.17 -17.10
C LEU A 96 0.89 -13.81 -16.61
N THR A 97 0.55 -12.91 -17.54
CA THR A 97 -0.01 -11.59 -17.20
C THR A 97 -1.33 -11.73 -16.45
N LEU A 98 -2.24 -12.57 -16.95
CA LEU A 98 -3.51 -12.88 -16.27
C LEU A 98 -3.29 -13.55 -14.90
N THR A 99 -2.28 -14.44 -14.80
CA THR A 99 -1.91 -15.09 -13.53
C THR A 99 -1.40 -14.10 -12.50
N ILE A 100 -0.51 -13.17 -12.90
CA ILE A 100 -0.02 -12.11 -12.01
C ILE A 100 -1.19 -11.24 -11.54
N LEU A 101 -2.02 -10.75 -12.46
CA LEU A 101 -3.14 -9.87 -12.14
C LEU A 101 -4.19 -10.54 -11.22
N LEU A 102 -4.60 -11.77 -11.49
CA LEU A 102 -5.58 -12.46 -10.66
C LEU A 102 -4.97 -12.98 -9.34
N VAL A 103 -3.91 -13.77 -9.43
CA VAL A 103 -3.36 -14.53 -8.30
C VAL A 103 -2.43 -13.68 -7.45
N SER A 104 -1.66 -12.77 -8.04
CA SER A 104 -0.64 -11.98 -7.31
C SER A 104 -1.13 -10.60 -6.90
N GLU A 105 -2.16 -10.04 -7.55
CA GLU A 105 -2.69 -8.71 -7.24
C GLU A 105 -4.12 -8.70 -6.70
N ILE A 106 -5.13 -9.14 -7.47
CA ILE A 106 -6.54 -9.00 -7.06
C ILE A 106 -6.85 -9.86 -5.84
N VAL A 107 -6.64 -11.18 -5.92
CA VAL A 107 -6.95 -12.10 -4.81
C VAL A 107 -6.22 -11.71 -3.51
N PRO A 108 -4.90 -11.41 -3.52
CA PRO A 108 -4.18 -11.13 -2.28
C PRO A 108 -4.53 -9.76 -1.69
N LYS A 109 -4.83 -8.76 -2.53
CA LYS A 109 -5.35 -7.45 -2.04
C LYS A 109 -6.71 -7.62 -1.38
N THR A 110 -7.61 -8.41 -1.97
CA THR A 110 -8.92 -8.73 -1.33
C THR A 110 -8.75 -9.48 -0.02
N LEU A 111 -7.87 -10.49 0.05
CA LEU A 111 -7.60 -11.23 1.28
C LEU A 111 -6.96 -10.34 2.37
N GLY A 112 -5.96 -9.53 2.01
CA GLY A 112 -5.30 -8.59 2.92
C GLY A 112 -6.27 -7.57 3.51
N ALA A 113 -7.14 -7.00 2.68
CA ALA A 113 -8.18 -6.05 3.12
C ALA A 113 -9.32 -6.70 3.90
N THR A 114 -9.62 -8.00 3.70
CA THR A 114 -10.66 -8.71 4.45
C THR A 114 -10.17 -9.18 5.82
N TYR A 115 -8.94 -9.71 5.89
CA TYR A 115 -8.38 -10.36 7.08
C TYR A 115 -7.32 -9.52 7.81
N TRP A 116 -7.29 -8.21 7.57
CA TRP A 116 -6.26 -7.28 8.09
C TRP A 116 -6.04 -7.39 9.60
N GLN A 117 -7.09 -7.60 10.40
CA GLN A 117 -6.99 -7.70 11.86
C GLN A 117 -6.16 -8.90 12.34
N GLN A 118 -6.19 -10.00 11.59
CA GLN A 118 -5.42 -11.21 11.89
C GLN A 118 -3.99 -11.09 11.32
N LEU A 119 -3.88 -10.43 10.16
CA LEU A 119 -2.63 -10.25 9.44
C LEU A 119 -1.76 -9.09 9.95
N ALA A 120 -2.31 -8.13 10.70
CA ALA A 120 -1.60 -6.93 11.14
C ALA A 120 -0.29 -7.22 11.88
N ARG A 121 -0.31 -8.16 12.85
CA ARG A 121 0.89 -8.56 13.61
C ARG A 121 1.96 -9.22 12.72
N PRO A 122 1.69 -10.32 11.97
CA PRO A 122 2.71 -10.92 11.12
C PRO A 122 3.17 -9.97 9.99
N ALA A 123 2.26 -9.20 9.38
CA ALA A 123 2.60 -8.20 8.37
C ALA A 123 3.59 -7.17 8.91
N THR A 124 3.42 -6.67 10.14
CA THR A 124 4.37 -5.71 10.74
C THR A 124 5.80 -6.24 10.79
N TYR A 125 6.00 -7.51 11.17
CA TYR A 125 7.34 -8.09 11.24
C TYR A 125 7.96 -8.27 9.84
N VAL A 126 7.17 -8.71 8.86
CA VAL A 126 7.63 -8.84 7.47
C VAL A 126 7.95 -7.45 6.89
N LEU A 127 7.11 -6.44 7.13
CA LEU A 127 7.34 -5.05 6.73
C LEU A 127 8.61 -4.46 7.35
N MET A 128 8.94 -4.80 8.61
CA MET A 128 10.16 -4.32 9.25
C MET A 128 11.42 -4.82 8.52
N VAL A 129 11.45 -6.11 8.18
CA VAL A 129 12.54 -6.73 7.40
C VAL A 129 12.57 -6.16 5.99
N LEU A 130 11.41 -6.08 5.33
CA LEU A 130 11.27 -5.54 3.97
C LEU A 130 11.78 -4.11 3.86
N VAL A 131 11.33 -3.21 4.73
CA VAL A 131 11.77 -1.81 4.76
C VAL A 131 13.27 -1.72 5.03
N PHE A 132 13.80 -2.52 5.97
CA PHE A 132 15.25 -2.53 6.25
C PHE A 132 16.07 -2.95 5.03
N VAL A 133 15.66 -4.01 4.33
CA VAL A 133 16.36 -4.54 3.13
C VAL A 133 16.19 -3.62 1.91
N MET A 134 15.02 -2.98 1.75
CA MET A 134 14.77 -2.03 0.65
C MET A 134 15.35 -0.63 0.90
N LYS A 135 15.66 -0.27 2.16
CA LYS A 135 16.23 1.03 2.53
C LYS A 135 17.37 1.55 1.62
N PRO A 136 18.43 0.77 1.30
CA PRO A 136 19.49 1.21 0.40
C PRO A 136 18.99 1.58 -1.02
N LEU A 137 17.93 0.93 -1.51
CA LEU A 137 17.31 1.24 -2.81
C LEU A 137 16.34 2.44 -2.73
N LEU A 138 15.66 2.61 -1.60
CA LEU A 138 14.70 3.70 -1.39
C LEU A 138 15.36 5.06 -1.15
N VAL A 139 16.56 5.11 -0.56
CA VAL A 139 17.30 6.37 -0.34
C VAL A 139 17.52 7.18 -1.63
N PRO A 140 18.12 6.64 -2.72
CA PRO A 140 18.29 7.38 -3.97
C PRO A 140 16.95 7.68 -4.65
N LEU A 141 15.97 6.77 -4.59
CA LEU A 141 14.63 6.99 -5.16
C LEU A 141 13.91 8.17 -4.49
N ARG A 142 14.06 8.31 -3.18
CA ARG A 142 13.57 9.47 -2.40
C ARG A 142 14.30 10.76 -2.70
N ALA A 143 15.62 10.70 -2.91
CA ALA A 143 16.38 11.85 -3.34
C ALA A 143 15.88 12.35 -4.71
N PHE A 144 15.61 11.43 -5.65
CA PHE A 144 15.01 11.76 -6.94
C PHE A 144 13.58 12.31 -6.83
N ALA A 145 12.72 11.70 -6.01
CA ALA A 145 11.35 12.18 -5.78
C ALA A 145 11.31 13.61 -5.22
N ARG A 146 12.28 13.99 -4.38
CA ARG A 146 12.45 15.36 -3.85
C ARG A 146 12.92 16.40 -4.88
N LEU A 147 13.47 15.98 -6.03
CA LEU A 147 13.79 16.89 -7.12
C LEU A 147 12.56 17.25 -7.96
N ILE A 148 11.52 16.40 -7.93
CA ILE A 148 10.28 16.56 -8.69
C ILE A 148 9.18 17.19 -7.83
N THR A 149 9.14 16.83 -6.54
CA THR A 149 8.16 17.36 -5.59
C THR A 149 8.55 18.80 -5.22
N PRO A 150 7.72 19.81 -5.49
CA PRO A 150 7.99 21.16 -5.00
C PRO A 150 8.08 21.15 -3.48
N THR A 151 8.95 21.97 -2.89
CA THR A 151 8.97 22.23 -1.44
C THR A 151 7.79 23.12 -1.03
N SER A 152 6.59 22.77 -1.48
CA SER A 152 5.35 23.23 -0.89
C SER A 152 5.23 22.53 0.46
N GLU A 153 5.53 23.27 1.53
CA GLU A 153 4.94 22.96 2.82
C GLU A 153 3.43 22.81 2.56
N ARG A 154 2.89 21.61 2.77
CA ARG A 154 1.44 21.44 2.76
C ARG A 154 0.92 22.40 3.82
N PRO A 155 0.06 23.38 3.48
CA PRO A 155 -0.53 24.22 4.50
C PRO A 155 -1.31 23.28 5.42
N SER A 156 -0.83 23.10 6.66
CA SER A 156 -1.54 22.37 7.71
C SER A 156 -2.71 23.19 8.27
N THR A 157 -2.94 24.37 7.70
CA THR A 157 -4.11 25.22 7.85
C THR A 157 -5.23 24.68 6.97
N VAL A 158 -6.20 24.02 7.59
CA VAL A 158 -7.52 23.76 6.98
C VAL A 158 -8.10 25.10 6.52
N THR A 159 -8.46 25.24 5.25
CA THR A 159 -9.03 26.51 4.77
C THR A 159 -10.44 26.71 5.30
N ARG A 160 -10.95 27.95 5.21
CA ARG A 160 -12.31 28.27 5.70
C ARG A 160 -13.37 27.49 4.90
N GLU A 161 -13.12 27.29 3.61
CA GLU A 161 -13.94 26.51 2.67
C GLU A 161 -13.87 25.01 2.98
N GLU A 162 -12.67 24.46 3.26
CA GLU A 162 -12.51 23.08 3.70
C GLU A 162 -13.26 22.80 5.01
N LEU A 163 -13.26 23.75 5.95
CA LEU A 163 -13.99 23.63 7.21
C LEU A 163 -15.51 23.66 7.01
N GLU A 164 -16.03 24.50 6.10
CA GLU A 164 -17.46 24.51 5.76
C GLU A 164 -17.88 23.18 5.07
N VAL A 165 -17.04 22.65 4.18
CA VAL A 165 -17.27 21.35 3.53
C VAL A 165 -17.25 20.20 4.54
N LEU A 166 -16.30 20.19 5.50
CA LEU A 166 -16.25 19.20 6.58
C LEU A 166 -17.51 19.25 7.46
N ALA A 167 -17.97 20.44 7.85
CA ALA A 167 -19.19 20.61 8.64
C ALA A 167 -20.44 20.12 7.89
N HIS A 168 -20.56 20.46 6.60
CA HIS A 168 -21.67 20.03 5.75
C HIS A 168 -21.70 18.50 5.53
N MET A 169 -20.53 17.86 5.42
CA MET A 169 -20.43 16.40 5.39
C MET A 169 -20.80 15.75 6.73
N GLY A 170 -20.42 16.36 7.86
CA GLY A 170 -20.80 15.88 9.19
C GLY A 170 -22.32 15.93 9.44
N TRP A 171 -22.99 16.95 8.93
CA TRP A 171 -24.45 17.05 8.92
C TRP A 171 -25.09 15.95 8.04
N HIS A 172 -24.64 15.80 6.78
CA HIS A 172 -25.15 14.76 5.87
C HIS A 172 -24.91 13.32 6.38
N ALA A 173 -23.84 13.10 7.15
CA ALA A 173 -23.54 11.82 7.78
C ALA A 173 -24.35 11.56 9.06
N GLY A 174 -25.15 12.52 9.54
CA GLY A 174 -25.89 12.44 10.80
C GLY A 174 -24.98 12.44 12.04
N THR A 175 -23.76 12.94 11.92
CA THR A 175 -22.79 13.03 13.03
C THR A 175 -22.77 14.40 13.71
N ILE A 176 -23.42 15.39 13.11
CA ILE A 176 -23.61 16.77 13.60
C ILE A 176 -25.09 17.11 13.35
N ASP A 177 -25.78 17.68 14.34
CA ASP A 177 -27.18 18.08 14.16
C ASP A 177 -27.31 19.39 13.35
N GLU A 178 -28.49 19.70 12.81
CA GLU A 178 -28.72 20.94 12.04
C GLU A 178 -28.35 22.19 12.85
N ASP A 179 -28.76 22.26 14.12
CA ASP A 179 -28.49 23.40 14.99
C ASP A 179 -26.98 23.59 15.23
N GLU A 180 -26.23 22.50 15.40
CA GLU A 180 -24.77 22.53 15.56
C GLU A 180 -24.08 22.96 14.25
N PHE A 181 -24.56 22.45 13.11
CA PHE A 181 -24.07 22.84 11.78
C PHE A 181 -24.28 24.33 11.50
N GLN A 182 -25.44 24.89 11.87
CA GLN A 182 -25.71 26.32 11.75
C GLN A 182 -24.79 27.15 12.66
N VAL A 183 -24.53 26.72 13.89
CA VAL A 183 -23.55 27.38 14.77
C VAL A 183 -22.15 27.37 14.16
N VAL A 184 -21.67 26.22 13.68
CA VAL A 184 -20.35 26.11 13.02
C VAL A 184 -20.28 27.01 11.79
N ARG A 185 -21.31 27.00 10.92
CA ARG A 185 -21.36 27.83 9.71
C ARG A 185 -21.47 29.33 9.99
N ASN A 186 -22.04 29.72 11.13
CA ASN A 186 -22.13 31.12 11.56
C ASN A 186 -20.86 31.61 12.28
N VAL A 187 -20.03 30.73 12.85
CA VAL A 187 -18.68 31.05 13.37
C VAL A 187 -17.64 31.05 12.23
N ILE A 188 -17.87 30.21 11.21
CA ILE A 188 -17.43 30.51 9.85
C ILE A 188 -18.17 31.80 9.39
N ARG A 189 -17.63 32.60 8.47
CA ARG A 189 -18.24 33.86 7.97
C ARG A 189 -18.44 35.01 8.97
N LEU A 190 -18.27 34.82 10.29
CA LEU A 190 -18.29 35.90 11.30
C LEU A 190 -17.10 36.88 11.20
N ASP A 191 -16.25 36.71 10.20
CA ASP A 191 -14.98 37.43 9.98
C ASP A 191 -14.97 38.07 8.56
N GLU A 192 -16.17 38.20 7.96
CA GLU A 192 -16.49 38.98 6.74
C GLU A 192 -17.10 40.34 7.09
#